data_AF-A0A8R2BAQ9-F1
#
_entry.id   AF-A0A8R2BAQ9-F1
#
_cell.length_a   1.000
_cell.length_b   1.000
_cell.length_c   1.000
_cell.angle_alpha   90.00
_cell.angle_beta   90.00
_cell.angle_gamma   90.00
#
_symmetry.space_group_name_H-M   'P 1'
#
loop_
_entity.id
_entity.type
_entity.pdbx_description
1 polymer ?
#
loop_
_entity_poly.entity_id
_entity_poly.type
_entity_poly.pdbx_seq_one_letter_code
_entity_poly.pdbx_strand_id
1 'polypeptide(L)'
;AHRAQHLNQGVLGISSSNSQPVEPLTAFIGGLLSQGGMFIRNGSGALMSAWAAAGRLIGYYEAHMNPWDGLPGIVLMREAGGITNDYLGHNGLQQGNPVLLANSVIYPQLKALLPAHISL
;
A
#
# COMPACT_ATOMS: atom_id res chain seq x y z
N ALA A 1 -3.56 13.31 -1.04
CA ALA A 1 -2.77 12.28 -1.73
C ALA A 1 -1.73 12.91 -2.67
N HIS A 2 -0.67 12.17 -3.03
CA HIS A 2 0.40 12.64 -3.95
C HIS A 2 -0.13 12.97 -5.36
N ARG A 3 0.55 13.82 -6.13
CA ARG A 3 0.15 14.18 -7.52
C ARG A 3 0.81 13.33 -8.62
N ALA A 4 1.42 12.20 -8.26
CA ALA A 4 2.17 11.38 -9.20
C ALA A 4 1.23 10.72 -10.21
N GLN A 5 1.69 10.63 -11.45
CA GLN A 5 1.02 9.98 -12.58
C GLN A 5 1.67 8.63 -12.93
N HIS A 6 2.95 8.45 -12.59
CA HIS A 6 3.72 7.23 -12.85
C HIS A 6 4.48 6.77 -11.61
N LEU A 7 4.74 5.46 -11.53
CA LEU A 7 5.42 4.84 -10.39
C LEU A 7 6.84 5.37 -10.15
N ASN A 8 7.51 5.88 -11.18
CA ASN A 8 8.85 6.45 -11.10
C ASN A 8 8.90 7.92 -10.63
N GLN A 9 7.76 8.54 -10.30
CA GLN A 9 7.67 9.95 -9.88
C GLN A 9 7.68 10.13 -8.36
N GLY A 10 8.12 9.13 -7.62
CA GLY A 10 8.30 9.22 -6.18
C GLY A 10 8.65 7.87 -5.55
N VAL A 11 8.43 7.76 -4.25
CA VAL A 11 8.79 6.57 -3.47
C VAL A 11 7.54 5.94 -2.87
N LEU A 12 7.41 4.62 -3.00
CA LEU A 12 6.34 3.82 -2.42
C LEU A 12 6.70 3.34 -1.01
N GLY A 13 5.80 3.48 -0.05
CA GLY A 13 5.97 2.82 1.24
C GLY A 13 5.64 1.33 1.11
N ILE A 14 6.55 0.46 1.55
CA ILE A 14 6.31 -0.99 1.58
C ILE A 14 6.63 -1.52 2.98
N SER A 15 5.72 -2.31 3.54
CA SER A 15 5.95 -3.08 4.75
C SER A 15 5.55 -4.54 4.55
N SER A 16 6.08 -5.39 5.44
CA SER A 16 5.63 -6.76 5.60
C SER A 16 5.83 -7.22 7.05
N SER A 17 4.98 -8.16 7.45
CA SER A 17 5.11 -8.91 8.69
C SER A 17 5.94 -10.18 8.47
N ASN A 18 6.73 -10.59 9.47
CA ASN A 18 7.56 -11.79 9.40
C ASN A 18 6.75 -13.10 9.22
N SER A 19 5.45 -13.06 9.52
CA SER A 19 4.52 -14.17 9.36
C SER A 19 4.00 -14.36 7.93
N GLN A 20 4.31 -13.43 7.02
CA GLN A 20 3.81 -13.47 5.64
C GLN A 20 4.82 -14.16 4.71
N PRO A 21 4.34 -14.91 3.69
CA PRO A 21 5.20 -15.44 2.63
C PRO A 21 6.00 -14.34 1.93
N VAL A 22 7.25 -14.63 1.57
CA VAL A 22 8.17 -13.61 1.02
C VAL A 22 8.02 -13.47 -0.50
N GLU A 23 7.54 -14.51 -1.17
CA GLU A 23 7.45 -14.60 -2.62
C GLU A 23 6.50 -13.53 -3.19
N PRO A 24 5.28 -13.31 -2.65
CA PRO A 24 4.37 -12.30 -3.18
C PRO A 24 4.94 -10.88 -3.04
N LEU A 25 5.62 -10.60 -1.92
CA LEU A 25 6.29 -9.33 -1.69
C LEU A 25 7.44 -9.10 -2.67
N THR A 26 8.28 -10.12 -2.87
CA THR A 26 9.42 -10.05 -3.79
C THR A 26 8.94 -9.83 -5.22
N ALA A 27 7.86 -10.50 -5.64
CA ALA A 27 7.26 -10.30 -6.95
C ALA A 27 6.73 -8.87 -7.14
N PHE A 28 6.02 -8.35 -6.13
CA PHE A 28 5.52 -6.97 -6.13
C PHE A 28 6.66 -5.94 -6.23
N ILE A 29 7.72 -6.11 -5.41
CA ILE A 29 8.91 -5.25 -5.45
C ILE A 29 9.61 -5.34 -6.81
N GLY A 30 9.79 -6.55 -7.35
CA GLY A 30 10.38 -6.75 -8.66
C GLY A 30 9.60 -6.05 -9.77
N GLY A 31 8.27 -6.15 -9.74
CA GLY A 31 7.38 -5.42 -10.64
C GLY A 31 7.52 -3.90 -10.51
N LEU A 32 7.55 -3.37 -9.29
CA LEU A 32 7.74 -1.94 -9.04
C LEU A 32 9.07 -1.43 -9.59
N LEU A 33 10.17 -2.13 -9.29
CA LEU A 33 11.52 -1.77 -9.76
C LEU A 33 11.63 -1.85 -11.29
N SER A 34 10.98 -2.83 -11.92
CA SER A 34 10.95 -2.97 -13.38
C SER A 34 10.25 -1.79 -14.09
N GLN A 35 9.34 -1.10 -13.40
CA GLN A 35 8.66 0.10 -13.87
C GLN A 35 9.40 1.40 -13.48
N GLY A 36 10.61 1.29 -12.92
CA GLY A 36 11.42 2.42 -12.46
C GLY A 36 10.93 3.07 -11.16
N GLY A 37 10.00 2.42 -10.44
CA GLY A 37 9.57 2.87 -9.13
C GLY A 37 10.60 2.56 -8.05
N MET A 38 10.57 3.32 -6.96
CA MET A 38 11.42 3.10 -5.78
C MET A 38 10.56 2.88 -4.55
N PHE A 39 11.12 2.20 -3.54
CA PHE A 39 10.41 1.95 -2.28
C PHE A 39 11.24 2.33 -1.06
N ILE A 40 10.53 2.54 0.06
CA ILE A 40 11.08 2.75 1.39
C ILE A 40 10.36 1.84 2.37
N ARG A 41 11.10 1.36 3.37
CA ARG A 41 10.56 0.72 4.57
C ARG A 41 11.18 1.38 5.79
N ASN A 42 10.36 2.05 6.60
CA ASN A 42 10.82 2.78 7.79
C ASN A 42 10.53 2.06 9.12
N GLY A 43 9.92 0.86 9.07
CA GLY A 43 9.54 0.09 10.25
C GLY A 43 8.19 0.45 10.88
N SER A 44 7.44 1.41 10.34
CA SER A 44 6.11 1.79 10.83
C SER A 44 5.11 1.94 9.68
N GLY A 45 4.20 0.97 9.54
CA GLY A 45 3.15 1.02 8.54
C GLY A 45 2.16 2.17 8.75
N ALA A 46 1.81 2.46 10.00
CA ALA A 46 0.97 3.61 10.35
C ALA A 46 1.61 4.92 9.89
N LEU A 47 2.92 5.10 10.08
CA LEU A 47 3.61 6.32 9.64
C LEU A 47 3.71 6.40 8.11
N MET A 48 4.01 5.29 7.43
CA MET A 48 4.08 5.27 5.97
C MET A 48 2.72 5.54 5.32
N SER A 49 1.63 4.99 5.85
CA SER A 49 0.28 5.28 5.35
C SER A 49 -0.10 6.76 5.55
N ALA A 50 0.26 7.36 6.69
CA ALA A 50 0.09 8.79 6.92
C ALA A 50 0.94 9.65 5.95
N TRP A 51 2.17 9.25 5.66
CA TRP A 51 3.03 9.91 4.67
C TRP A 51 2.46 9.81 3.24
N ALA A 52 1.86 8.68 2.88
CA ALA A 52 1.18 8.52 1.60
C ALA A 52 -0.05 9.44 1.49
N ALA A 53 -0.87 9.50 2.53
CA ALA A 53 -2.01 10.42 2.58
C ALA A 53 -1.58 11.90 2.44
N ALA A 54 -0.51 12.28 3.15
CA ALA A 54 0.13 13.60 3.10
C ALA A 54 0.87 13.89 1.77
N GLY A 55 0.96 12.92 0.86
CA GLY A 55 1.64 13.08 -0.43
C GLY A 55 3.16 13.15 -0.36
N ARG A 56 3.77 12.63 0.71
CA ARG A 56 5.23 12.43 0.81
C ARG A 56 5.67 11.13 0.15
N LEU A 57 4.77 10.14 0.10
CA LEU A 57 4.92 8.89 -0.64
C LEU A 57 3.85 8.81 -1.71
N ILE A 58 4.12 8.09 -2.82
CA ILE A 58 3.15 7.93 -3.91
C ILE A 58 2.01 6.97 -3.55
N GLY A 59 2.22 6.15 -2.52
CA GLY A 59 1.27 5.18 -1.98
C GLY A 59 1.90 4.36 -0.85
N TYR A 60 1.14 3.40 -0.36
CA TYR A 60 1.57 2.43 0.64
C TYR A 60 0.98 1.05 0.33
N TYR A 61 1.81 0.01 0.50
CA TYR A 61 1.38 -1.38 0.46
C TYR A 61 1.93 -2.17 1.64
N GLU A 62 1.07 -2.98 2.26
CA GLU A 62 1.44 -4.00 3.24
C GLU A 62 0.56 -5.24 3.06
N ALA A 63 1.19 -6.41 3.02
CA ALA A 63 0.51 -7.68 2.75
C ALA A 63 -0.48 -8.09 3.85
N HIS A 64 -0.23 -7.69 5.09
CA HIS A 64 -1.14 -7.92 6.21
C HIS A 64 -0.86 -6.88 7.30
N MET A 65 -1.92 -6.19 7.71
CA MET A 65 -1.88 -5.15 8.72
C MET A 65 -3.09 -5.30 9.64
N ASN A 66 -2.86 -5.19 10.94
CA ASN A 66 -3.93 -5.27 11.93
C ASN A 66 -4.86 -4.02 11.87
N PRO A 67 -6.12 -4.14 12.30
CA PRO A 67 -7.12 -3.07 12.18
C PRO A 67 -6.69 -1.76 12.82
N TRP A 68 -6.06 -1.83 13.99
CA TRP A 68 -5.61 -0.65 14.74
C TRP A 68 -4.50 0.12 14.02
N ASP A 69 -3.70 -0.54 13.19
CA ASP A 69 -2.65 0.10 12.40
C ASP A 69 -3.18 0.54 11.02
N GLY A 70 -4.04 -0.26 10.39
CA GLY A 70 -4.51 -0.03 9.02
C GLY A 70 -5.65 0.99 8.90
N LEU A 71 -6.65 0.93 9.78
CA LEU A 71 -7.85 1.77 9.69
C LEU A 71 -7.54 3.28 9.76
N PRO A 72 -6.66 3.77 10.63
CA PRO A 72 -6.30 5.19 10.64
C PRO A 72 -5.72 5.65 9.30
N GLY A 73 -4.82 4.86 8.69
CA GLY A 73 -4.22 5.18 7.38
C GLY A 73 -5.24 5.22 6.24
N ILE A 74 -6.23 4.32 6.28
CA ILE A 74 -7.33 4.27 5.31
C ILE A 74 -8.19 5.53 5.39
N VAL A 75 -8.56 5.96 6.60
CA VAL A 75 -9.32 7.20 6.80
C VAL A 75 -8.52 8.39 6.27
N LEU A 76 -7.25 8.53 6.65
CA LEU A 76 -6.39 9.61 6.18
C LEU A 76 -6.28 9.68 4.66
N MET A 77 -6.10 8.53 3.99
CA MET A 77 -5.99 8.52 2.53
C MET A 77 -7.30 8.94 1.86
N ARG A 78 -8.46 8.47 2.35
CA ARG A 78 -9.77 8.82 1.81
C ARG A 78 -10.05 10.32 1.95
N GLU A 79 -9.81 10.89 3.14
CA GLU A 79 -9.95 12.34 3.37
C GLU A 79 -8.99 13.17 2.52
N ALA A 80 -7.82 12.62 2.19
CA ALA A 80 -6.86 13.26 1.29
C ALA A 80 -7.20 13.09 -0.21
N GLY A 81 -8.38 12.56 -0.54
CA GLY A 81 -8.89 12.35 -1.90
C GLY A 81 -8.28 11.15 -2.64
N GLY A 82 -7.67 10.20 -1.92
CA GLY A 82 -7.09 8.99 -2.49
C GLY A 82 -8.04 7.80 -2.51
N ILE A 83 -7.50 6.66 -2.96
CA ILE A 83 -8.19 5.37 -3.06
C ILE A 83 -7.53 4.36 -2.11
N THR A 84 -8.35 3.47 -1.54
CA THR A 84 -7.91 2.33 -0.72
C THR A 84 -8.56 1.05 -1.24
N ASN A 85 -7.99 -0.11 -0.90
CA ASN A 85 -8.66 -1.39 -1.08
C ASN A 85 -9.85 -1.58 -0.11
N ASP A 86 -10.59 -2.68 -0.27
CA ASP A 86 -11.67 -3.07 0.65
C ASP A 86 -11.09 -3.78 1.88
N TYR A 87 -10.43 -2.99 2.72
CA TYR A 87 -9.79 -3.50 3.93
C TYR A 87 -10.76 -4.20 4.90
N LEU A 88 -12.05 -3.84 4.89
CA LEU A 88 -13.03 -4.42 5.81
C LEU A 88 -13.63 -5.74 5.29
N GLY A 89 -13.41 -6.08 4.02
CA GLY A 89 -13.80 -7.38 3.46
C GLY A 89 -13.20 -8.55 4.24
N HIS A 90 -13.73 -9.77 4.06
CA HIS A 90 -13.16 -11.00 4.65
C HIS A 90 -12.90 -10.95 6.18
N ASN A 91 -13.73 -10.27 6.96
CA ASN A 91 -13.54 -10.05 8.41
C ASN A 91 -12.27 -9.27 8.77
N GLY A 92 -11.89 -8.30 7.94
CA GLY A 92 -10.70 -7.48 8.15
C GLY A 92 -10.68 -6.73 9.47
N LEU A 93 -11.83 -6.44 10.08
CA LEU A 93 -11.93 -5.82 11.41
C LEU A 93 -11.45 -6.74 12.54
N GLN A 94 -11.53 -8.06 12.37
CA GLN A 94 -11.13 -9.04 13.39
C GLN A 94 -9.75 -9.63 13.11
N GLN A 95 -9.41 -9.85 11.84
CA GLN A 95 -8.23 -10.62 11.44
C GLN A 95 -7.11 -9.75 10.84
N GLY A 96 -7.39 -8.46 10.58
CA GLY A 96 -6.54 -7.65 9.72
C GLY A 96 -6.65 -8.06 8.26
N ASN A 97 -6.04 -7.28 7.39
CA ASN A 97 -6.08 -7.50 5.94
C ASN A 97 -4.90 -6.81 5.24
N PRO A 98 -4.68 -7.09 3.94
CA PRO A 98 -3.78 -6.29 3.14
C PRO A 98 -4.23 -4.82 3.11
N VAL A 99 -3.27 -3.91 3.12
CA VAL A 99 -3.50 -2.49 2.93
C VAL A 99 -2.84 -2.08 1.63
N LEU A 100 -3.63 -1.56 0.69
CA LEU A 100 -3.15 -0.84 -0.49
C LEU A 100 -3.85 0.52 -0.54
N LEU A 101 -3.06 1.60 -0.56
CA LEU A 101 -3.60 2.95 -0.63
C LEU A 101 -2.70 3.87 -1.45
N ALA A 102 -3.29 4.71 -2.31
CA ALA A 102 -2.58 5.65 -3.17
C ALA A 102 -3.54 6.72 -3.72
N ASN A 103 -3.06 7.64 -4.56
CA ASN A 103 -3.95 8.46 -5.38
C ASN A 103 -4.67 7.61 -6.46
N SER A 104 -5.67 8.19 -7.13
CA SER A 104 -6.50 7.49 -8.12
C SER A 104 -5.76 7.02 -9.38
N VAL A 105 -4.61 7.62 -9.71
CA VAL A 105 -3.81 7.30 -10.90
C VAL A 105 -2.78 6.21 -10.62
N ILE A 106 -2.17 6.24 -9.43
CA ILE A 106 -1.14 5.30 -8.99
C ILE A 106 -1.77 4.00 -8.46
N TYR A 107 -2.92 4.07 -7.79
CA TYR A 107 -3.60 2.88 -7.25
C TYR A 107 -3.76 1.74 -8.26
N PRO A 108 -4.31 1.93 -9.48
CA PRO A 108 -4.45 0.85 -10.45
C PRO A 108 -3.11 0.30 -10.93
N GLN A 109 -2.06 1.14 -11.03
CA GLN A 109 -0.72 0.70 -11.40
C GLN A 109 -0.13 -0.22 -10.33
N LEU A 110 -0.28 0.14 -9.04
CA LEU A 110 0.16 -0.70 -7.93
C LEU A 110 -0.63 -2.01 -7.85
N LYS A 111 -1.95 -1.95 -8.03
CA LYS A 111 -2.81 -3.14 -8.02
C LYS A 111 -2.41 -4.14 -9.10
N ALA A 112 -1.98 -3.67 -10.28
CA ALA A 112 -1.52 -4.53 -11.37
C ALA A 112 -0.19 -5.27 -11.07
N LEU A 113 0.57 -4.81 -10.07
CA LEU A 113 1.81 -5.48 -9.63
C LEU A 113 1.55 -6.62 -8.62
N LEU A 114 0.34 -6.71 -8.06
CA LEU A 114 0.01 -7.75 -7.11
C LEU A 114 -0.13 -9.10 -7.82
N PRO A 115 0.38 -10.20 -7.24
CA PRO A 115 0.11 -11.54 -7.74
C PRO A 115 -1.39 -11.83 -7.80
N ALA A 116 -1.81 -12.59 -8.82
CA ALA A 116 -3.23 -12.87 -9.10
C ALA A 116 -4.01 -13.55 -7.95
N HIS A 117 -3.31 -14.19 -7.01
CA HIS A 117 -3.92 -14.85 -5.85
C HIS A 117 -4.14 -13.91 -4.65
N ILE A 118 -3.63 -12.67 -4.68
CA ILE A 118 -3.90 -11.68 -3.63
C ILE A 118 -5.26 -11.03 -3.90
N SER A 119 -6.21 -11.25 -2.98
CA SER A 119 -7.51 -10.57 -2.99
C SER A 119 -7.42 -9.28 -2.17
N LEU A 120 -7.90 -8.18 -2.75
CA LEU A 120 -7.91 -6.83 -2.16
C LEU A 120 -9.32 -6.35 -1.87
#